data_AF-A0A966WN00-F1
#
_entry.id   AF-A0A966WN00-F1
#
_cell.length_a   1.000
_cell.length_b   1.000
_cell.length_c   1.000
_cell.angle_alpha   90.00
_cell.angle_beta   90.00
_cell.angle_gamma   90.00
#
_symmetry.space_group_name_H-M   'P 1'
#
loop_
_entity.id
_entity.type
_entity.pdbx_description
1 polymer ?
#
loop_
_entity_poly.entity_id
_entity_poly.type
_entity_poly.pdbx_seq_one_letter_code
_entity_poly.pdbx_strand_id
1 'polypeptide(L)' 'MQAYKESGYLEEVPKIAARYGGVYRARGGKTQILEGDWQPKRLVVIEFPGWDQLMAFYDCEEYQPYKTI' A
#
# COMPACT_ATOMS: atom_id res chain seq x y z
N MET A 1 -3.98 -11.30 -7.03
CA MET A 1 -2.71 -10.93 -7.71
C MET A 1 -2.92 -10.45 -9.14
N GLN A 2 -3.77 -11.10 -9.94
CA GLN A 2 -4.07 -10.65 -11.31
C GLN A 2 -4.64 -9.22 -11.36
N ALA A 3 -5.68 -8.92 -10.58
CA ALA A 3 -6.26 -7.57 -10.48
C ALA A 3 -5.22 -6.48 -10.10
N TYR A 4 -4.26 -6.78 -9.21
CA TYR A 4 -3.18 -5.86 -8.85
C TYR A 4 -2.17 -5.61 -9.97
N LYS A 5 -1.99 -6.59 -10.87
CA LYS A 5 -1.13 -6.44 -12.05
C LYS A 5 -1.83 -5.62 -13.12
N GLU A 6 -3.07 -5.99 -13.46
CA GLU A 6 -3.86 -5.34 -14.50
C GLU A 6 -4.19 -3.87 -14.18
N SER A 7 -4.37 -3.57 -12.91
CA SER A 7 -4.55 -2.19 -12.46
C SER A 7 -3.31 -1.30 -12.53
N GLY A 8 -2.11 -1.88 -12.68
CA GLY A 8 -0.85 -1.14 -12.51
C GLY A 8 -0.48 -0.83 -11.06
N TYR A 9 -1.26 -1.28 -10.06
CA TYR A 9 -1.02 -1.02 -8.64
C TYR A 9 0.41 -1.37 -8.20
N LEU A 10 0.90 -2.53 -8.67
CA LEU A 10 2.20 -3.04 -8.24
C LEU A 10 3.37 -2.13 -8.66
N GLU A 11 3.19 -1.35 -9.72
CA GLU A 11 4.22 -0.49 -10.28
C GLU A 11 4.05 0.97 -9.89
N GLU A 12 2.84 1.51 -10.00
CA GLU A 12 2.60 2.95 -9.85
C GLU A 12 2.52 3.39 -8.39
N VAL A 13 1.83 2.63 -7.54
CA VAL A 13 1.63 3.02 -6.13
C VAL A 13 2.94 3.21 -5.38
N PRO A 14 4.00 2.39 -5.56
CA PRO A 14 5.30 2.67 -4.96
C PRO A 14 5.93 3.98 -5.40
N LYS A 15 5.83 4.32 -6.69
CA LYS A 15 6.35 5.59 -7.23
C LYS A 15 5.60 6.76 -6.61
N ILE A 16 4.27 6.65 -6.52
CA ILE A 16 3.41 7.66 -5.90
C ILE A 16 3.77 7.81 -4.42
N ALA A 17 3.80 6.72 -3.65
CA ALA A 17 4.13 6.74 -2.22
C ALA A 17 5.51 7.34 -1.94
N ALA A 18 6.51 7.02 -2.76
CA ALA A 18 7.87 7.56 -2.61
C ALA A 18 7.94 9.09 -2.74
N ARG A 19 7.09 9.71 -3.59
CA ARG A 19 7.02 11.18 -3.71
C ARG A 19 6.55 11.86 -2.42
N TYR A 20 5.81 11.15 -1.58
CA TYR A 20 5.36 11.61 -0.27
C TYR A 20 6.23 11.08 0.89
N GLY A 21 7.42 10.54 0.60
CA GLY A 21 8.33 9.99 1.60
C GLY A 21 7.96 8.60 2.11
N GLY A 22 7.05 7.90 1.44
CA GLY A 22 6.64 6.54 1.79
C GLY A 22 7.75 5.51 1.58
N VAL A 23 8.02 4.71 2.62
CA VAL A 23 8.99 3.61 2.60
C VAL A 23 8.27 2.29 2.89
N TYR A 24 8.35 1.33 1.97
CA TYR A 24 7.76 0.01 2.18
C TYR A 24 8.58 -0.79 3.20
N ARG A 25 7.94 -1.19 4.30
CA ARG A 25 8.52 -2.10 5.30
C ARG A 25 8.09 -3.55 5.08
N ALA A 26 6.87 -3.76 4.57
CA ALA A 26 6.39 -5.07 4.16
C ALA A 26 5.47 -4.94 2.94
N ARG A 27 5.52 -5.91 2.01
CA ARG A 27 4.72 -5.85 0.77
C ARG A 27 4.32 -7.23 0.24
N GLY A 28 3.42 -7.90 0.97
CA GLY A 28 2.81 -9.16 0.53
C GLY A 28 3.72 -10.39 0.61
N GLY A 29 4.65 -10.40 1.58
CA GLY A 29 5.49 -11.56 1.87
C GLY A 29 4.77 -12.64 2.69
N LYS A 30 5.53 -13.66 3.13
CA LYS A 30 5.03 -14.73 4.01
C LYS A 30 4.35 -14.10 5.23
N THR A 31 3.08 -14.46 5.45
CA THR A 31 2.27 -13.99 6.58
C THR A 31 1.85 -15.21 7.39
N GLN A 32 1.99 -15.12 8.70
CA GLN A 32 1.55 -16.14 9.66
C GLN A 32 0.73 -15.45 10.73
N ILE A 33 -0.46 -15.99 11.01
CA ILE A 33 -1.32 -15.48 12.09
C ILE A 33 -0.83 -16.12 13.39
N LEU A 34 -0.37 -15.29 14.32
CA LEU A 34 0.07 -15.75 15.64
C LEU A 34 -1.08 -15.72 16.65
N GLU A 35 -1.93 -14.69 16.57
CA GLU A 35 -3.09 -14.48 17.44
C GLU A 35 -4.22 -13.81 16.64
N GLY A 36 -5.48 -14.12 17.01
CA GLY A 36 -6.68 -13.59 16.37
C GLY A 36 -7.07 -14.27 15.05
N ASP A 37 -8.17 -13.79 14.45
CA ASP A 37 -8.83 -14.47 13.32
C ASP A 37 -8.70 -13.71 11.98
N TRP A 38 -8.07 -12.54 11.99
CA TRP A 38 -7.91 -11.72 10.79
C TRP A 38 -6.90 -12.37 9.83
N GLN A 39 -7.39 -12.83 8.69
CA GLN A 39 -6.60 -13.52 7.66
C GLN A 39 -6.52 -12.67 6.38
N PRO A 40 -5.65 -11.65 6.33
CA PRO A 40 -5.51 -10.81 5.14
C PRO A 40 -4.96 -11.63 3.97
N LYS A 41 -5.58 -11.48 2.79
CA LYS A 41 -5.06 -12.08 1.54
C LYS A 41 -3.69 -11.50 1.15
N ARG A 42 -3.43 -10.25 1.53
CA ARG A 42 -2.19 -9.51 1.26
C ARG A 42 -2.04 -8.42 2.31
N LEU A 43 -0.86 -8.33 2.92
CA LEU A 43 -0.52 -7.26 3.86
C LEU A 43 0.55 -6.35 3.27
N VAL A 44 0.35 -5.04 3.38
CA VAL A 44 1.31 -4.01 2.96
C VAL A 44 1.48 -3.05 4.12
N VAL A 45 2.72 -2.73 4.45
CA VAL A 45 3.08 -1.75 5.48
C VAL A 45 3.99 -0.72 4.85
N ILE A 46 3.54 0.54 4.87
CA ILE A 46 4.28 1.69 4.37
C ILE A 46 4.48 2.64 5.55
N GLU A 47 5.73 3.01 5.79
CA GLU A 47 6.10 4.04 6.74
C GLU A 47 6.13 5.40 6.05
N PHE A 48 5.59 6.43 6.70
CA PHE A 48 5.66 7.81 6.25
C PHE A 48 6.35 8.68 7.32
N PRO A 49 6.95 9.81 6.95
CA PRO A 49 7.61 10.71 7.90
C PRO A 49 6.68 11.29 8.97
N GLY A 50 5.37 11.33 8.68
CA GLY A 50 4.35 11.85 9.58
C GLY A 50 2.95 11.65 9.03
N TRP A 51 1.96 12.02 9.84
CA TRP A 51 0.54 11.89 9.50
C TRP A 51 0.17 12.71 8.26
N ASP A 52 0.69 13.93 8.14
CA ASP A 52 0.37 14.83 7.03
C ASP A 52 0.84 14.25 5.68
N GLN A 53 2.01 13.62 5.63
CA GLN A 53 2.51 12.97 4.40
C GLN A 53 1.70 11.72 4.04
N LEU A 54 1.28 10.94 5.05
CA LEU A 54 0.40 9.80 4.84
C LEU A 54 -0.93 10.26 4.22
N MET A 55 -1.55 11.30 4.79
CA MET A 55 -2.82 11.81 4.29
C MET A 55 -2.67 12.44 2.91
N ALA A 56 -1.60 13.20 2.67
CA ALA A 56 -1.30 13.76 1.34
C ALA A 56 -1.14 12.67 0.28
N PHE A 57 -0.47 11.56 0.60
CA PHE A 57 -0.41 10.38 -0.26
C PHE A 57 -1.79 9.75 -0.46
N TYR A 58 -2.56 9.58 0.61
CA TYR A 58 -3.83 8.87 0.56
C TYR A 58 -4.88 9.65 -0.24
N ASP A 59 -4.85 10.98 -0.17
CA ASP A 59 -5.85 11.84 -0.80
C ASP A 59 -5.47 12.32 -2.20
N CYS A 60 -4.21 12.13 -2.64
CA CYS A 60 -3.78 12.57 -3.97
C CYS A 60 -4.55 11.88 -5.11
N GLU A 61 -4.80 12.64 -6.17
CA GLU A 61 -5.57 12.19 -7.33
C GLU A 61 -4.95 10.95 -7.97
N GLU A 62 -3.62 10.85 -8.00
CA GLU A 62 -2.95 9.69 -8.59
C GLU A 62 -3.15 8.40 -7.79
N TYR A 63 -3.41 8.47 -6.48
CA TYR A 63 -3.67 7.28 -5.67
C TYR A 63 -5.15 6.86 -5.66
N GLN A 64 -6.09 7.79 -5.89
CA GLN A 64 -7.53 7.52 -5.82
C GLN A 64 -8.00 6.27 -6.61
N PRO A 65 -7.54 6.02 -7.86
CA PRO A 65 -7.97 4.85 -8.62
C PRO A 65 -7.62 3.51 -7.96
N TYR A 66 -6.62 3.51 -7.07
CA TYR A 66 -6.08 2.31 -6.43
C TYR A 66 -6.78 1.94 -5.12
N LYS A 67 -7.67 2.80 -4.58
CA LYS A 67 -8.36 2.56 -3.29
C LYS A 67 -9.34 1.40 -3.31
N THR A 68 -9.84 1.03 -4.49
CA THR A 68 -10.91 0.03 -4.67
C THR A 68 -10.43 -1.28 -5.30
N ILE A 69 -9.12 -1.51 -5.38
CA ILE A 69 -8.50 -2.65 -6.06
C ILE A 69 -8.12 -3.76 -5.07
#